data_AF-A0A7Z9Q010-F1
#
_entry.id   AF-A0A7Z9Q010-F1
#
_cell.length_a   1.000
_cell.length_b   1.000
_cell.length_c   1.000
_cell.angle_alpha   90.00
_cell.angle_beta   90.00
_cell.angle_gamma   90.00
#
_symmetry.space_group_name_H-M   'P 1'
#
loop_
_entity.id
_entity.type
_entity.pdbx_description
1 polymer ?
#
loop_
_entity_poly.entity_id
_entity_poly.type
_entity_poly.pdbx_seq_one_letter_code
_entity_poly.pdbx_strand_id
1 'polypeptide(L)'
;MSAVTIFLCGAGSRGRTVFGKFALENPELARVVGVAEPDPKKRALAKQEHNLHDSQVFSDWRDVPRDKALSDVMIVATHDRDHLEPSLA
;
A
#
# COMPACT_ATOMS: atom_id res chain seq x y z
N MET A 1 -1.75 -7.25 21.17
CA MET A 1 -0.99 -7.35 19.91
C MET A 1 -1.00 -5.97 19.26
N SER A 2 0.07 -5.57 18.57
CA SER A 2 0.10 -4.31 17.79
C SER A 2 -0.62 -4.49 16.45
N ALA A 3 -1.20 -3.41 15.92
CA ALA A 3 -1.81 -3.41 14.60
C ALA A 3 -0.77 -3.78 13.52
N VAL A 4 -1.17 -4.60 12.55
CA VAL A 4 -0.32 -4.99 11.42
C VAL A 4 -0.17 -3.80 10.48
N THR A 5 1.07 -3.47 10.15
CA THR A 5 1.38 -2.40 9.19
C THR A 5 1.37 -2.95 7.76
N ILE A 6 0.72 -2.23 6.86
CA ILE A 6 0.44 -2.65 5.48
C ILE A 6 1.08 -1.68 4.50
N PHE A 7 1.80 -2.20 3.51
CA PHE A 7 2.14 -1.49 2.28
C PHE A 7 1.19 -1.90 1.15
N LEU A 8 0.55 -0.95 0.49
CA LEU A 8 -0.34 -1.22 -0.64
C LEU A 8 0.41 -1.16 -1.97
N CYS A 9 0.58 -2.27 -2.66
CA CYS A 9 1.05 -2.30 -4.04
C CYS A 9 -0.15 -2.28 -4.99
N GLY A 10 -0.55 -1.07 -5.39
CA GLY A 10 -1.75 -0.77 -6.15
C GLY A 10 -2.82 -0.12 -5.26
N ALA A 11 -3.34 1.04 -5.66
CA ALA A 11 -4.38 1.81 -4.98
C ALA A 11 -5.68 1.88 -5.81
N GLY A 12 -5.95 0.80 -6.56
CA GLY A 12 -7.22 0.58 -7.25
C GLY A 12 -8.36 0.14 -6.33
N SER A 13 -9.37 -0.54 -6.90
CA SER A 13 -10.54 -1.01 -6.16
C SER A 13 -10.16 -1.94 -4.99
N ARG A 14 -9.35 -2.96 -5.24
CA ARG A 14 -8.87 -3.87 -4.18
C ARG A 14 -8.01 -3.13 -3.15
N GLY A 15 -6.97 -2.44 -3.62
CA GLY A 15 -5.99 -1.79 -2.75
C GLY A 15 -6.61 -0.70 -1.85
N ARG A 16 -7.12 0.37 -2.45
CA ARG A 16 -7.62 1.54 -1.69
C ARG A 16 -9.00 1.28 -1.09
N THR A 17 -9.95 0.78 -1.90
CA THR A 17 -11.37 0.77 -1.50
C THR A 17 -11.79 -0.44 -0.68
N VAL A 18 -11.01 -1.53 -0.71
CA VAL A 18 -11.26 -2.72 0.12
C VAL A 18 -10.27 -2.78 1.28
N PHE A 19 -8.96 -2.98 0.99
CA PHE A 19 -7.97 -3.17 2.06
C PHE A 19 -7.62 -1.87 2.79
N GLY A 20 -7.44 -0.77 2.04
CA GLY A 20 -7.22 0.57 2.62
C GLY A 20 -8.40 0.97 3.49
N LYS A 21 -9.63 0.88 2.96
CA LYS A 21 -10.85 1.15 3.72
C LYS A 21 -10.95 0.30 5.00
N PHE A 22 -10.68 -1.01 4.91
CA PHE A 22 -10.67 -1.87 6.10
C PHE A 22 -9.68 -1.38 7.17
N ALA A 23 -8.48 -0.95 6.79
CA ALA A 23 -7.49 -0.41 7.72
C ALA A 23 -7.90 0.94 8.34
N LEU A 24 -8.69 1.76 7.63
CA LEU A 24 -9.27 2.99 8.18
C LEU A 24 -10.36 2.69 9.21
N GLU A 25 -11.17 1.66 8.95
CA GLU A 25 -12.29 1.27 9.82
C GLU A 25 -11.84 0.46 11.05
N ASN A 26 -10.67 -0.19 10.98
CA ASN A 26 -10.14 -1.06 12.04
C ASN A 26 -8.65 -0.75 12.36
N PRO A 27 -8.32 0.49 12.78
CA PRO A 27 -6.94 0.95 12.98
C PRO A 27 -6.17 0.21 14.09
N GLU A 28 -6.88 -0.50 14.97
CA GLU A 28 -6.34 -1.38 16.00
C GLU A 28 -5.87 -2.74 15.45
N LEU A 29 -6.40 -3.15 14.28
CA LEU A 29 -6.02 -4.39 13.60
C LEU A 29 -4.99 -4.14 12.49
N ALA A 30 -5.17 -3.06 11.72
CA ALA A 30 -4.35 -2.79 10.54
C ALA A 30 -4.10 -1.30 10.32
N ARG A 31 -2.92 -0.94 9.80
CA ARG A 31 -2.60 0.44 9.40
C ARG A 31 -1.83 0.46 8.09
N VAL A 32 -2.32 1.20 7.11
CA VAL A 32 -1.55 1.46 5.87
C VAL A 32 -0.45 2.46 6.17
N VAL A 33 0.79 2.08 5.86
CA VAL A 33 2.01 2.88 6.12
C VAL A 33 2.79 3.19 4.85
N GLY A 34 2.29 2.76 3.69
CA GLY A 34 2.87 3.11 2.40
C GLY A 34 2.03 2.64 1.23
N VAL A 35 2.27 3.25 0.07
CA VAL A 35 1.56 2.93 -1.17
C VAL A 35 2.46 3.07 -2.39
N ALA A 36 2.35 2.13 -3.33
CA ALA A 36 2.87 2.24 -4.68
C ALA A 36 1.70 2.17 -5.68
N GLU A 37 1.52 3.19 -6.51
CA GLU A 37 0.44 3.24 -7.51
C GLU A 37 0.86 4.12 -8.68
N PRO A 38 0.81 3.67 -9.95
CA PRO A 38 1.23 4.48 -11.09
C PRO A 38 0.31 5.70 -11.34
N ASP A 39 -1.01 5.57 -11.14
CA ASP A 39 -1.96 6.66 -11.34
C ASP A 39 -1.80 7.75 -10.26
N PRO A 40 -1.38 8.98 -10.61
CA PRO A 40 -1.12 10.04 -9.64
C PRO A 40 -2.36 10.45 -8.84
N LYS A 41 -3.57 10.36 -9.43
CA LYS A 41 -4.81 10.71 -8.73
C LYS A 41 -5.13 9.66 -7.67
N LYS A 42 -5.03 8.38 -8.01
CA LYS A 42 -5.28 7.29 -7.05
C LYS A 42 -4.25 7.29 -5.92
N ARG A 43 -2.98 7.52 -6.26
CA ARG A 43 -1.88 7.64 -5.31
C ARG A 43 -2.08 8.80 -4.34
N ALA A 44 -2.48 9.98 -4.84
CA ALA A 44 -2.78 11.14 -3.99
C ALA A 44 -3.94 10.90 -3.03
N LEU A 45 -5.01 10.24 -3.49
CA LEU A 45 -6.14 9.87 -2.64
C LEU A 45 -5.71 8.93 -1.51
N ALA A 46 -4.96 7.87 -1.81
CA ALA A 46 -4.46 6.94 -0.79
C ALA A 46 -3.54 7.63 0.22
N LYS A 47 -2.65 8.53 -0.24
CA LYS A 47 -1.81 9.37 0.63
C LYS A 47 -2.65 10.17 1.61
N GLN A 48 -3.67 10.85 1.10
CA GLN A 48 -4.56 11.70 1.91
C GLN A 48 -5.36 10.88 2.92
N GLU A 49 -6.02 9.81 2.47
CA GLU A 49 -6.88 8.96 3.31
C GLU A 49 -6.12 8.35 4.49
N HIS A 50 -4.88 7.91 4.25
CA HIS A 50 -4.04 7.25 5.25
C HIS A 50 -3.01 8.16 5.93
N ASN A 51 -3.03 9.46 5.65
CA ASN A 51 -2.09 10.46 6.19
C ASN A 51 -0.61 10.08 5.98
N LEU A 52 -0.25 9.65 4.77
CA LEU A 52 1.11 9.22 4.43
C LEU A 52 2.03 10.42 4.13
N HIS A 53 3.29 10.32 4.54
CA HIS A 53 4.36 11.23 4.11
C HIS A 53 4.83 10.92 2.69
N ASP A 54 5.47 11.88 2.03
CA ASP A 54 6.03 11.68 0.68
C ASP A 54 7.07 10.56 0.61
N SER A 55 7.79 10.29 1.69
CA SER A 55 8.73 9.17 1.79
C SER A 55 8.05 7.78 1.82
N GLN A 56 6.72 7.72 1.94
CA GLN A 56 5.93 6.50 2.00
C GLN A 56 5.11 6.27 0.73
N VAL A 57 5.28 7.11 -0.29
CA VAL A 57 4.44 7.16 -1.48
C VAL A 57 5.30 7.03 -2.72
N PHE A 58 5.04 6.00 -3.52
CA PHE A 58 5.84 5.63 -4.68
C PHE A 58 4.96 5.53 -5.93
N SER A 59 5.51 5.88 -7.10
CA SER A 59 4.85 5.65 -8.39
C SER A 59 4.96 4.21 -8.86
N ASP A 60 6.05 3.52 -8.51
CA ASP A 60 6.29 2.12 -8.82
C ASP A 60 6.73 1.40 -7.53
N TRP A 61 6.28 0.16 -7.34
CA TRP A 61 6.67 -0.67 -6.21
C TRP A 61 8.15 -1.08 -6.28
N ARG A 62 8.76 -1.01 -7.48
CA ARG A 62 10.19 -1.26 -7.68
C ARG A 62 11.07 -0.19 -7.05
N ASP A 63 10.54 1.01 -6.84
CA ASP A 63 11.25 2.14 -6.20
C ASP A 63 11.28 2.02 -4.67
N VAL A 64 10.57 1.03 -4.11
CA VAL A 64 10.49 0.80 -2.68
C VAL A 64 11.83 0.24 -2.17
N PRO A 65 12.49 0.88 -1.17
CA PRO A 65 13.74 0.41 -0.62
C PRO A 65 13.64 -1.03 -0.08
N ARG A 66 14.45 -1.94 -0.61
CA ARG A 66 14.48 -3.38 -0.25
C ARG A 66 15.22 -3.66 1.05
N ASP A 67 16.08 -2.74 1.47
CA ASP A 67 16.94 -2.86 2.64
C ASP A 67 16.22 -2.47 3.95
N LYS A 68 14.99 -1.95 3.86
CA LYS A 68 14.18 -1.56 5.01
C LYS A 68 12.81 -2.22 4.96
N ALA A 69 12.45 -2.92 6.04
CA ALA A 69 11.07 -3.33 6.25
C ALA A 69 10.21 -2.07 6.52
N LEU A 70 9.50 -1.60 5.50
CA LEU A 70 8.59 -0.45 5.61
C LEU A 70 7.27 -0.81 6.31
N SER A 71 6.91 -2.09 6.30
CA SER A 71 5.68 -2.63 6.85
C SER A 71 5.85 -4.11 7.20
N ASP A 72 4.93 -4.66 7.98
CA ASP A 72 4.88 -6.08 8.32
C ASP A 72 4.49 -6.94 7.10
N VAL A 73 3.59 -6.41 6.27
CA VAL A 73 3.11 -7.09 5.06
C VAL A 73 2.97 -6.13 3.88
N MET A 74 3.08 -6.66 2.66
CA MET A 74 2.67 -5.99 1.44
C MET A 74 1.43 -6.68 0.87
N ILE A 75 0.39 -5.89 0.60
CA ILE A 75 -0.78 -6.36 -0.14
C ILE A 75 -0.57 -6.03 -1.61
N VAL A 76 -0.40 -7.07 -2.43
CA VAL A 76 -0.34 -6.92 -3.87
C VAL A 76 -1.76 -6.84 -4.43
N ALA A 77 -2.12 -5.65 -4.89
CA ALA A 77 -3.42 -5.31 -5.45
C ALA A 77 -3.32 -4.76 -6.89
N THR A 78 -2.22 -5.08 -7.59
CA THR A 78 -2.02 -4.85 -9.03
C THR A 78 -3.00 -5.68 -9.86
N HIS A 79 -3.01 -5.52 -11.19
CA HIS A 79 -3.80 -6.41 -12.04
C HIS A 79 -3.26 -7.83 -11.98
N ASP A 80 -4.12 -8.83 -12.20
CA ASP A 80 -3.78 -10.25 -12.00
C ASP A 80 -2.60 -10.71 -12.88
N ARG A 81 -2.42 -10.09 -14.06
CA ARG A 81 -1.26 -10.36 -14.94
C ARG A 81 0.07 -9.83 -14.40
N ASP A 82 0.01 -8.85 -13.50
CA ASP A 82 1.15 -8.11 -12.93
C ASP A 82 1.39 -8.51 -11.46
N HIS A 83 0.82 -9.64 -11.03
CA HIS A 83 0.82 -10.07 -9.62
C HIS A 83 2.12 -10.77 -9.22
N LEU A 84 2.72 -11.51 -10.16
CA LEU A 84 3.87 -12.38 -9.89
C LEU A 84 5.10 -11.61 -9.43
N GLU A 85 5.55 -10.63 -10.21
CA GLU A 85 6.78 -9.87 -9.91
C GLU A 85 6.75 -9.22 -8.52
N PRO A 86 5.72 -8.44 -8.13
CA PRO A 86 5.68 -7.82 -6.80
C PRO A 86 5.54 -8.84 -5.66
N SER A 87 4.96 -10.01 -5.89
CA SER A 87 4.85 -11.06 -4.86
C SER A 87 6.16 -11.80 -4.57
N LEU A 88 7.12 -11.77 -5.50
CA LEU A 88 8.41 -12.45 -5.35
C LEU A 88 9.52 -11.57 -4.75
N ALA A 89 9.22 -10.30 -4.48
CA ALA A 89 10.22 -9.26 -4.31
C ALA A 89 10.44 -8.84 -2.85
#